data_AF-A0A838HNI9-F1
#
_entry.id   AF-A0A838HNI9-F1
#
_cell.length_a   1.000
_cell.length_b   1.000
_cell.length_c   1.000
_cell.angle_alpha   90.00
_cell.angle_beta   90.00
_cell.angle_gamma   90.00
#
_symmetry.space_group_name_H-M   'P 1'
#
loop_
_entity.id
_entity.type
_entity.pdbx_description
1 polymer ?
#
loop_
_entity_poly.entity_id
_entity_poly.type
_entity_poly.pdbx_seq_one_letter_code
_entity_poly.pdbx_strand_id
1 'polypeptide(L)'
;MRKRADQVEQTRKRITEAAVRLHTTVGPAATTISAVADEAGVTRVTVYRHFPDEEHLFAACSADWTERHPPPDPGAWRAVSPVEDRAAHAL
;
A
#
# COMPACT_ATOMS: atom_id res chain seq x y z
N MET A 1 9.37 -18.94 22.53
CA MET A 1 9.94 -18.32 21.31
C MET A 1 8.91 -17.50 20.49
N ARG A 2 7.61 -17.83 20.51
CA ARG A 2 6.53 -17.13 19.77
C ARG A 2 6.53 -15.59 19.91
N LYS A 3 6.59 -15.07 21.15
CA LYS A 3 6.54 -13.62 21.44
C LYS A 3 7.55 -12.77 20.67
N ARG A 4 8.76 -13.29 20.36
CA ARG A 4 9.75 -12.55 19.58
C ARG A 4 9.37 -12.49 18.10
N ALA A 5 8.88 -13.59 17.54
CA ALA A 5 8.41 -13.64 16.16
C ALA A 5 7.21 -12.71 15.97
N ASP A 6 6.25 -12.73 16.90
CA ASP A 6 5.07 -11.86 16.84
C ASP A 6 5.45 -10.37 16.84
N GLN A 7 6.47 -9.98 17.62
CA GLN A 7 6.95 -8.59 17.66
C GLN A 7 7.68 -8.20 16.36
N VAL A 8 8.40 -9.13 15.74
CA VAL A 8 9.03 -8.92 14.44
C VAL A 8 7.96 -8.67 13.38
N GLU A 9 6.92 -9.49 13.34
CA GLU A 9 5.81 -9.33 12.38
C GLU A 9 5.02 -8.04 12.64
N GLN A 10 4.74 -7.70 13.90
CA GLN A 10 4.06 -6.45 14.23
C GLN A 10 4.87 -5.22 13.79
N THR A 11 6.19 -5.27 13.93
CA THR A 11 7.08 -4.19 13.48
C THR A 11 7.11 -4.10 11.96
N ARG A 12 7.23 -5.25 11.27
CA ARG A 12 7.14 -5.33 9.81
C ARG A 12 5.83 -4.74 9.30
N LYS A 13 4.69 -5.08 9.92
CA LYS A 13 3.37 -4.56 9.58
C LYS A 13 3.29 -3.04 9.72
N ARG A 14 3.74 -2.48 10.86
CA ARG A 14 3.76 -1.01 11.08
C ARG A 14 4.55 -0.27 10.00
N ILE A 15 5.70 -0.82 9.59
CA ILE A 15 6.53 -0.25 8.53
C ILE A 15 5.79 -0.29 7.17
N THR A 16 5.17 -1.42 6.83
CA THR A 16 4.37 -1.55 5.60
C THR A 16 3.22 -0.54 5.58
N GLU A 17 2.46 -0.42 6.67
CA GLU A 17 1.34 0.50 6.78
C GLU A 17 1.78 1.98 6.66
N ALA A 18 2.93 2.33 7.25
CA ALA A 18 3.53 3.65 7.12
C ALA A 18 3.91 3.97 5.66
N ALA A 19 4.52 3.00 4.96
CA ALA A 19 4.83 3.14 3.54
C ALA A 19 3.56 3.35 2.70
N VAL A 20 2.49 2.57 2.95
CA VAL A 20 1.22 2.78 2.24
C VAL A 20 0.68 4.18 2.47
N ARG A 21 0.65 4.66 3.73
CA ARG A 21 0.15 6.01 4.05
C ARG A 21 0.95 7.10 3.33
N LEU A 22 2.28 6.99 3.29
CA LEU A 22 3.11 7.98 2.60
C LEU A 22 2.95 7.89 1.07
N HIS A 23 2.91 6.69 0.51
CA HIS A 23 2.73 6.52 -0.93
C HIS A 23 1.37 7.02 -1.42
N THR A 24 0.30 6.90 -0.63
CA THR A 24 -1.03 7.41 -1.01
C THR A 24 -1.21 8.90 -0.77
N THR A 25 -0.32 9.55 -0.01
CA THR A 25 -0.42 10.99 0.33
C THR A 25 0.54 11.86 -0.45
N VAL A 26 1.82 11.47 -0.53
CA VAL A 26 2.87 12.25 -1.22
C VAL A 26 3.46 11.53 -2.43
N GLY A 27 3.11 10.26 -2.63
CA GLY A 27 3.61 9.45 -3.73
C GLY A 27 4.92 8.72 -3.42
N PRO A 28 5.19 7.59 -4.08
CA PRO A 28 6.38 6.76 -3.83
C PRO A 28 7.69 7.49 -4.15
N ALA A 29 7.75 8.28 -5.23
CA ALA A 29 8.95 9.01 -5.61
C ALA A 29 9.38 10.10 -4.61
N ALA A 30 8.44 10.63 -3.82
CA ALA A 30 8.71 11.62 -2.77
C ALA A 30 8.84 10.99 -1.37
N THR A 31 8.64 9.68 -1.24
CA THR A 31 8.72 8.98 0.04
C THR A 31 10.18 8.58 0.32
N THR A 32 10.70 8.93 1.50
CA THR A 32 12.05 8.52 1.93
C THR A 32 11.98 7.45 3.03
N ILE A 33 13.01 6.61 3.15
CA ILE A 33 13.10 5.63 4.24
C ILE A 33 13.07 6.29 5.62
N SER A 34 13.65 7.50 5.77
CA SER A 34 13.57 8.24 7.04
C SER A 34 12.13 8.61 7.38
N ALA A 35 11.36 9.13 6.42
CA ALA A 35 9.95 9.46 6.64
C ALA A 35 9.12 8.21 7.01
N VAL A 36 9.39 7.07 6.36
CA VAL A 36 8.74 5.79 6.70
C VAL A 36 9.09 5.37 8.12
N ALA A 37 10.36 5.50 8.52
CA ALA A 37 10.82 5.15 9.87
C ALA A 37 10.13 6.02 10.94
N ASP A 38 10.07 7.33 10.70
CA ASP A 38 9.42 8.30 11.59
C ASP A 38 7.93 8.00 11.74
N GLU A 39 7.21 7.82 10.61
CA GLU A 39 5.78 7.47 10.56
C GLU A 39 5.49 6.12 11.22
N ALA A 40 6.38 5.13 11.05
CA ALA A 40 6.24 3.83 11.68
C ALA A 40 6.65 3.83 13.16
N GLY A 41 7.28 4.90 13.68
CA GLY A 41 7.80 4.98 15.04
C GLY A 41 8.95 3.99 15.29
N VAL A 42 9.88 3.85 14.34
CA VAL A 42 11.07 3.00 14.41
C VAL A 42 12.31 3.74 13.88
N THR A 43 13.49 3.15 14.00
CA THR A 43 14.70 3.73 13.41
C THR A 43 14.86 3.34 11.94
N ARG A 44 15.62 4.11 11.16
CA ARG A 44 16.01 3.76 9.79
C ARG A 44 16.70 2.40 9.69
N VAL A 45 17.55 2.06 10.66
CA VAL A 45 18.22 0.74 10.73
C VAL A 45 17.21 -0.39 10.95
N THR A 46 16.18 -0.14 11.76
CA THR A 46 15.07 -1.10 11.95
C THR A 46 14.34 -1.35 10.64
N VAL A 47 14.07 -0.32 9.84
CA VAL A 47 13.46 -0.48 8.50
C VAL A 47 14.31 -1.41 7.64
N TYR A 48 15.61 -1.13 7.50
CA TYR A 48 16.51 -1.97 6.70
C TYR A 48 16.66 -3.40 7.20
N ARG A 49 16.49 -3.63 8.51
CA ARG A 49 16.49 -4.99 9.09
C ARG A 49 15.28 -5.81 8.65
N HIS A 50 14.14 -5.18 8.40
CA HIS A 50 12.91 -5.85 7.92
C HIS A 50 12.80 -5.85 6.40
N PHE A 51 13.36 -4.83 5.73
CA PHE A 51 13.30 -4.64 4.29
C PHE A 51 14.70 -4.25 3.80
N PRO A 52 15.46 -5.17 3.20
CA PRO A 52 16.87 -4.93 2.89
C PRO A 52 17.09 -3.75 1.93
N ASP A 53 16.10 -3.43 1.10
CA ASP A 53 16.11 -2.32 0.15
C ASP A 53 14.70 -1.74 -0.05
N GLU A 54 14.62 -0.67 -0.84
CA GLU A 54 13.38 0.02 -1.18
C GLU A 54 12.42 -0.85 -2.01
N GLU A 55 12.94 -1.77 -2.85
CA GLU A 55 12.12 -2.65 -3.68
C GLU A 55 11.34 -3.65 -2.82
N HIS A 56 11.96 -4.24 -1.80
CA HIS A 56 11.29 -5.13 -0.85
C HIS A 56 10.22 -4.41 -0.02
N LEU A 57 10.47 -3.16 0.38
CA LEU A 57 9.48 -2.33 1.05
C LEU A 57 8.32 -2.01 0.12
N PHE A 58 8.61 -1.61 -1.12
CA PHE A 58 7.62 -1.27 -2.13
C PHE A 58 6.74 -2.49 -2.49
N ALA A 59 7.33 -3.67 -2.62
CA ALA A 59 6.60 -4.91 -2.89
C ALA A 59 5.61 -5.24 -1.74
N ALA A 60 6.04 -5.12 -0.48
CA ALA A 60 5.17 -5.34 0.66
C ALA A 60 4.05 -4.29 0.76
N CYS A 61 4.38 -3.02 0.53
CA CYS A 61 3.41 -1.93 0.44
C CYS A 61 2.37 -2.19 -0.65
N SER A 62 2.82 -2.59 -1.85
CA SER A 62 1.95 -2.85 -3.00
C SER A 62 1.03 -4.04 -2.76
N ALA A 63 1.55 -5.12 -2.16
CA ALA A 63 0.75 -6.27 -1.78
C ALA A 63 -0.33 -5.92 -0.75
N ASP A 64 0.04 -5.22 0.32
CA ASP A 64 -0.89 -4.80 1.38
C ASP A 64 -1.94 -3.78 0.89
N TRP A 65 -1.58 -2.92 -0.06
CA TRP A 65 -2.55 -2.03 -0.71
C TRP A 65 -3.50 -2.80 -1.62
N THR A 66 -2.99 -3.70 -2.45
CA THR A 66 -3.78 -4.49 -3.42
C THR A 66 -4.75 -5.44 -2.72
N GLU A 67 -4.36 -6.06 -1.60
CA GLU A 67 -5.24 -6.91 -0.80
C GLU A 67 -6.45 -6.14 -0.27
N ARG A 68 -6.26 -4.88 0.14
CA ARG A 68 -7.32 -4.00 0.64
C ARG A 68 -8.10 -3.29 -0.46
N HIS A 69 -7.52 -3.14 -1.64
CA HIS A 69 -8.08 -2.46 -2.79
C HIS A 69 -7.95 -3.37 -4.02
N PRO A 70 -8.69 -4.49 -4.07
CA PRO A 70 -8.63 -5.38 -5.21
C PRO A 70 -9.01 -4.61 -6.49
N PRO A 71 -8.41 -4.96 -7.64
CA PRO A 71 -8.77 -4.34 -8.90
C PRO A 71 -10.28 -4.51 -9.14
N PRO A 72 -10.95 -3.51 -9.73
CA PRO A 72 -12.36 -3.63 -10.06
C PRO A 72 -12.57 -4.80 -11.03
N ASP A 73 -13.69 -5.51 -10.89
CA ASP A 73 -14.08 -6.55 -11.84
C ASP A 73 -14.30 -5.93 -13.24
N PRO A 74 -13.46 -6.25 -14.25
CA PRO A 74 -13.65 -5.71 -15.60
C PRO A 74 -14.95 -6.21 -16.24
N GLY A 75 -15.48 -7.35 -15.80
CA GLY A 75 -16.77 -7.89 -16.26
C GLY A 75 -17.93 -6.96 -15.94
N ALA A 76 -17.89 -6.28 -14.79
CA ALA A 76 -18.90 -5.30 -14.39
C ALA A 76 -19.04 -4.14 -15.39
N TRP A 77 -17.98 -3.79 -16.12
CA TRP A 77 -18.03 -2.73 -17.13
C TRP A 77 -18.89 -3.11 -18.35
N ARG A 78 -19.05 -4.40 -18.63
CA ARG A 78 -19.92 -4.88 -19.72
C ARG A 78 -21.40 -4.68 -19.42
N ALA A 79 -21.77 -4.57 -18.15
CA ALA A 79 -23.14 -4.30 -17.72
C ALA A 79 -23.50 -2.81 -17.78
N VAL A 80 -22.52 -1.93 -18.00
CA VAL A 80 -22.78 -0.50 -18.18
C VAL A 80 -23.38 -0.28 -19.56
N SER A 81 -24.56 0.31 -19.62
CA SER A 81 -25.24 0.62 -20.89
C SER A 81 -24.32 1.43 -21.83
N PRO A 82 -24.44 1.20 -23.15
CA PRO A 82 -23.78 2.02 -24.16
C PRO A 82 -23.92 3.53 -23.88
N VAL A 83 -22.94 4.31 -24.33
CA VAL A 83 -22.89 5.76 -24.07
C VAL A 83 -24.12 6.45 -24.64
N GLU A 84 -24.62 5.96 -25.77
CA GLU A 84 -25.80 6.45 -26.48
C GLU A 84 -27.06 6.36 -25.60
N ASP A 85 -27.25 5.22 -24.93
CA ASP A 85 -28.42 4.98 -24.05
C ASP A 85 -28.36 5.84 -22.78
N ARG A 86 -27.15 6.07 -22.26
CA ARG A 86 -26.92 6.93 -21.08
C ARG A 86 -27.10 8.41 -21.41
N ALA A 87 -26.68 8.85 -22.60
CA ALA A 87 -26.82 10.23 -23.05
C ALA A 87 -28.29 10.61 -23.35
N ALA A 88 -29.11 9.65 -23.80
CA ALA A 88 -30.52 9.87 -24.08
C ALA A 88 -31.37 10.25 -22.85
N HIS A 89 -30.91 9.92 -21.63
CA HIS A 89 -31.59 10.29 -20.37
C HIS A 89 -31.18 11.67 -19.82
N ALA A 90 -30.29 12.39 -20.50
CA ALA A 90 -29.78 13.69 -20.07
C ALA A 90 -30.47 14.89 -20.75
N LEU A 91 -31.52 14.66 -21.55
CA LEU A 91 -32.35 15.66 -22.24
C LEU A 91 -33.79 15.61 -21.72
#